data_AF-A0A7C7EH38-F1
#
_entry.id   AF-A0A7C7EH38-F1
#
_cell.length_a   1.000
_cell.length_b   1.000
_cell.length_c   1.000
_cell.angle_alpha   90.00
_cell.angle_beta   90.00
_cell.angle_gamma   90.00
#
_symmetry.space_group_name_H-M   'P 1'
#
loop_
_entity.id
_entity.type
_entity.pdbx_description
1 polymer ?
#
loop_
_entity_poly.entity_id
_entity_poly.type
_entity_poly.pdbx_seq_one_letter_code
_entity_poly.pdbx_strand_id
1 'polypeptide(L)' 'MFSLRETFYDGQGRLRRPGEKFMDKEGLEREPGDDYFDYLGILRGPDEEFYDSQGILRKPDEFFYDGAGELRQR' A
#
# COMPACT_ATOMS: atom_id res chain seq x y z
N MET A 1 -1.23 1.52 0.22
CA MET A 1 -0.33 0.35 0.34
C MET A 1 1.01 0.72 -0.27
N PHE A 2 2.10 0.35 0.38
CA PHE A 2 3.45 0.69 -0.07
C PHE A 2 4.43 -0.45 0.21
N SER A 3 5.56 -0.46 -0.49
CA SER A 3 6.71 -1.31 -0.20
C SER A 3 7.92 -0.46 0.14
N LEU A 4 8.68 -0.89 1.14
CA LEU A 4 9.99 -0.35 1.50
C LEU A 4 11.15 -1.20 0.96
N ARG A 5 10.85 -2.28 0.22
CA ARG A 5 11.86 -3.24 -0.25
C ARG A 5 12.03 -3.24 -1.77
N GLU A 6 10.93 -3.08 -2.50
CA GLU A 6 10.91 -3.13 -3.95
C GLU A 6 9.93 -2.11 -4.55
N THR A 7 9.93 -1.97 -5.86
CA THR A 7 8.95 -1.12 -6.55
C THR A 7 7.55 -1.70 -6.43
N PHE A 8 6.55 -0.84 -6.33
CA PHE A 8 5.15 -1.22 -6.20
C PHE A 8 4.25 -0.23 -6.95
N TYR A 9 3.05 -0.67 -7.32
CA TYR A 9 2.00 0.21 -7.81
C TYR A 9 1.13 0.74 -6.64
N ASP A 10 1.01 2.06 -6.53
CA ASP A 10 0.24 2.71 -5.45
C ASP A 10 -1.29 2.58 -5.63
N GLY A 11 -2.07 3.20 -4.72
CA GLY A 11 -3.53 3.13 -4.74
C GLY A 11 -4.19 3.72 -5.99
N GLN A 12 -3.43 4.48 -6.79
CA GLN A 12 -3.84 5.07 -8.07
C GLN A 12 -3.17 4.38 -9.28
N GLY A 13 -2.51 3.24 -9.07
CA GLY A 13 -1.86 2.46 -10.13
C GLY A 13 -0.58 3.11 -10.68
N ARG A 14 0.11 3.95 -9.90
CA ARG A 14 1.38 4.56 -10.30
C ARG A 14 2.56 3.79 -9.70
N LEU A 15 3.57 3.51 -10.52
CA LEU A 15 4.79 2.84 -10.07
C LEU A 15 5.60 3.76 -9.14
N ARG A 16 6.00 3.24 -7.98
CA ARG A 16 6.79 3.93 -6.94
C ARG A 16 8.03 3.13 -6.59
N ARG A 17 9.08 3.82 -6.12
CA ARG A 17 10.27 3.20 -5.53
C ARG A 17 10.13 3.09 -4.01
N PRO A 18 10.88 2.18 -3.38
CA PRO A 18 10.98 2.12 -1.92
C PRO A 18 11.26 3.49 -1.29
N GLY A 19 10.46 3.86 -0.29
CA GLY A 19 10.63 5.13 0.43
C GLY A 19 10.05 6.37 -0.27
N GLU A 20 9.55 6.26 -1.50
CA GLU A 20 8.89 7.39 -2.17
C GLU A 20 7.50 7.67 -1.60
N LYS A 21 7.07 8.93 -1.72
CA LYS A 21 5.67 9.30 -1.52
C LYS A 21 4.77 8.54 -2.48
N PHE A 22 3.59 8.17 -2.01
CA PHE A 22 2.63 7.39 -2.78
C PHE A 22 1.23 7.98 -2.65
N MET A 23 0.34 7.63 -3.58
CA MET A 23 -1.08 7.96 -3.45
C MET A 23 -1.81 6.80 -2.79
N ASP A 24 -2.61 7.08 -1.75
CA ASP A 24 -3.50 6.09 -1.17
C ASP A 24 -4.74 5.83 -2.05
N LYS A 25 -5.64 4.97 -1.59
CA LYS A 25 -6.83 4.57 -2.36
C LYS A 25 -7.76 5.75 -2.66
N GLU A 26 -7.83 6.72 -1.75
CA GLU A 26 -8.64 7.94 -1.90
C GLU A 26 -7.93 9.01 -2.76
N GLY A 27 -6.70 8.74 -3.21
CA GLY A 27 -5.95 9.67 -4.04
C GLY A 27 -5.32 10.80 -3.22
N LEU A 28 -4.98 10.55 -1.95
CA LEU A 28 -4.21 11.46 -1.12
C LEU A 28 -2.73 11.07 -1.14
N GLU A 29 -1.83 12.06 -1.22
CA GLU A 29 -0.39 11.83 -1.13
C GLU A 29 0.02 11.53 0.31
N ARG A 30 0.85 10.50 0.50
CA ARG A 30 1.33 10.00 1.79
C ARG A 30 2.84 9.80 1.77
N GLU A 31 3.48 10.00 2.91
CA GLU A 31 4.82 9.48 3.18
C GLU A 31 4.75 8.05 3.74
N PRO A 32 5.75 7.19 3.49
CA PRO A 32 5.84 5.92 4.18
C PRO A 32 5.91 6.14 5.70
N GLY A 33 4.91 5.62 6.42
CA GLY A 33 4.75 5.86 7.85
C GLY A 33 3.55 6.75 8.21
N ASP A 34 2.97 7.47 7.24
CA ASP A 34 1.70 8.17 7.45
C ASP A 34 0.54 7.17 7.52
N ASP A 35 -0.52 7.57 8.23
CA ASP A 35 -1.83 6.93 8.10
C ASP A 35 -2.33 7.04 6.65
N TYR A 36 -2.94 5.97 6.14
CA TYR A 36 -3.38 5.89 4.76
C TYR A 36 -4.70 5.12 4.63
N PHE A 37 -5.44 5.37 3.56
CA PHE A 37 -6.59 4.54 3.20
C PHE A 37 -6.14 3.28 2.48
N ASP A 38 -6.47 2.11 3.04
CA ASP A 38 -6.23 0.81 2.40
C ASP A 38 -7.11 0.60 1.16
N TYR A 39 -7.00 -0.55 0.50
CA TYR A 39 -7.69 -0.75 -0.77
C TYR A 39 -9.22 -0.74 -0.67
N LEU A 40 -9.78 -1.01 0.52
CA LEU A 40 -11.21 -0.92 0.79
C LEU A 40 -11.64 0.46 1.31
N GLY A 41 -10.73 1.44 1.36
CA GLY A 41 -11.02 2.79 1.82
C GLY A 41 -11.08 2.91 3.35
N ILE A 42 -10.45 1.99 4.08
CA ILE A 42 -10.38 2.03 5.54
C ILE A 42 -9.09 2.75 5.95
N LEU A 43 -9.18 3.71 6.87
CA LEU A 43 -8.00 4.40 7.41
C LEU A 43 -7.19 3.42 8.28
N ARG A 44 -5.89 3.29 7.97
CA ARG A 44 -4.94 2.39 8.66
C ARG A 44 -3.71 3.15 9.10
N GLY A 45 -3.19 2.77 10.26
CA GLY A 45 -1.80 3.06 10.62
C GLY A 45 -0.82 2.25 9.77
N PRO A 46 0.45 2.68 9.68
CA PRO A 46 1.48 1.93 8.94
C PRO A 46 1.69 0.53 9.52
N ASP A 47 1.56 0.30 10.82
CA ASP A 47 1.84 -1.02 11.40
C ASP A 47 0.57 -1.82 11.73
N GLU A 48 -0.56 -1.46 11.11
CA GLU A 48 -1.83 -2.16 11.25
C GLU A 48 -2.07 -3.18 10.11
N GLU A 49 -2.95 -4.15 10.37
CA GLU A 49 -3.45 -5.02 9.31
C GLU A 49 -4.27 -4.21 8.28
N PHE A 50 -4.15 -4.56 7.02
CA PHE A 50 -4.74 -3.81 5.92
C PHE A 50 -5.29 -4.74 4.82
N TYR A 51 -6.21 -4.26 4.00
CA TYR A 51 -6.70 -5.00 2.83
C TYR A 51 -5.92 -4.65 1.55
N ASP A 52 -5.37 -5.68 0.89
CA ASP A 52 -4.65 -5.58 -0.40
C ASP A 52 -5.57 -5.37 -1.60
N SER A 53 -4.99 -5.21 -2.80
CA SER A 53 -5.78 -4.95 -4.01
C SER A 53 -6.75 -6.08 -4.39
N GLN A 54 -6.57 -7.27 -3.81
CA GLN A 54 -7.46 -8.41 -3.97
C GLN A 54 -8.47 -8.52 -2.81
N GLY A 55 -8.48 -7.55 -1.87
CA GLY A 55 -9.36 -7.55 -0.71
C GLY A 55 -8.97 -8.56 0.37
N ILE A 56 -7.71 -9.03 0.38
CA ILE A 56 -7.21 -9.96 1.39
C ILE A 56 -6.62 -9.17 2.56
N LEU A 57 -6.98 -9.52 3.79
CA LEU A 57 -6.41 -8.94 5.00
C LEU A 57 -4.97 -9.43 5.17
N ARG A 58 -4.02 -8.51 5.34
CA ARG A 58 -2.58 -8.77 5.47
C ARG A 58 -2.05 -8.18 6.76
N LYS A 59 -1.03 -8.83 7.31
CA LYS A 59 -0.21 -8.23 8.35
C LYS A 59 0.86 -7.29 7.76
N PRO A 60 1.33 -6.32 8.53
CA PRO A 60 2.61 -5.67 8.26
C PRO A 60 3.69 -6.73 7.99
N ASP A 61 4.56 -6.50 7.02
CA ASP A 61 5.66 -7.40 6.59
C ASP A 61 5.30 -8.67 5.81
N GLU A 62 4.01 -8.98 5.63
CA GLU A 62 3.59 -10.05 4.71
C GLU A 62 3.67 -9.60 3.24
N PHE A 63 3.70 -10.58 2.34
CA PHE A 63 3.47 -10.31 0.94
C PHE A 63 2.03 -9.84 0.71
N PHE A 64 1.86 -8.87 -0.18
CA PHE A 64 0.57 -8.30 -0.54
C PHE A 64 0.46 -8.12 -2.06
N TYR A 65 -0.75 -7.99 -2.58
CA TYR A 65 -0.97 -7.59 -3.97
C TYR A 65 -1.09 -6.07 -4.08
N ASP A 66 -0.20 -5.46 -4.87
CA ASP A 66 -0.16 -4.00 -5.06
C ASP A 66 -1.30 -3.48 -5.96
N GLY A 67 -1.31 -2.18 -6.27
CA GLY A 67 -2.38 -1.56 -7.07
C GLY A 67 -2.54 -2.15 -8.49
N ALA A 68 -1.55 -2.87 -9.01
CA ALA A 68 -1.63 -3.58 -10.29
C ALA A 68 -1.98 -5.07 -10.13
N GLY A 69 -2.14 -5.56 -8.90
CA GLY A 69 -2.38 -6.97 -8.60
C GLY A 69 -1.11 -7.82 -8.59
N GLU A 70 0.08 -7.19 -8.50
CA GLU A 70 1.35 -7.90 -8.45
C GLU A 70 1.76 -8.20 -7.01
N LEU A 71 2.31 -9.39 -6.78
CA LEU A 71 2.75 -9.79 -5.45
C LEU A 71 4.04 -9.04 -5.09
N ARG A 72 4.02 -8.30 -3.98
CA ARG A 72 5.13 -7.48 -3.46
C ARG A 72 5.37 -7.77 -2.00
N GLN A 73 6.59 -7.53 -1.55
CA GLN A 73 6.89 -7.50 -0.12
C GLN A 73 6.75 -6.08 0.43
N ARG A 74 6.16 -5.94 1.62
CA ARG A 74 6.06 -4.65 2.30
C ARG A 74 7.40 -4.14 2.82
#